data_AF-A0A7Y4ZUC4-F1
#
_entry.id   AF-A0A7Y4ZUC4-F1
#
_cell.length_a   1.000
_cell.length_b   1.000
_cell.length_c   1.000
_cell.angle_alpha   90.00
_cell.angle_beta   90.00
_cell.angle_gamma   90.00
#
_symmetry.space_group_name_H-M   'P 1'
#
loop_
_entity.id
_entity.type
_entity.pdbx_description
1 polymer ?
#
loop_
_entity_poly.entity_id
_entity_poly.type
_entity_poly.pdbx_seq_one_letter_code
_entity_poly.pdbx_strand_id
1 'polypeptide(L)'
;MTLLDVLLHDVLPSELEGLLSDLYSHTVAPELGRLYADVLGVRFSDEVMKWASSRVPMRDTVAGYLVAGAAPLTLDGIQYVAAVDSTGFALVILVDRMLRRPASHVLRLAAMEPMFWERLLDSLDDPFVGSVLVRLVGSVDRSAIGLARGAIENLRCAPRAVQAHAVRESLLDHLHGLTEVAELRRWLVAAWGSSILDSDASLLRAAIADSLSSGPEQFSQTWVRAWRTLEAVGLSVPGSSPAVVDICSLLLSKSPTPWPAVVVDSWCTLLKAESHDILRQEVACVQALRFCFDHTKLPLGPIVAQAFFAVHDAAMHHNVDRPRWDLFGWTNWDKGAELRRRLVDAFSHGDWEPHWFVLAAGEPWLLRKLCKRMLRQWRGQAFLERALERLRVEPPNVLTVELADILRAPGYIVDWD
;
A
#
# COMPACT_ATOMS: atom_id res chain seq x y z
N MET A 1 -43.51 23.11 -7.17
CA MET A 1 -43.73 24.30 -6.34
C MET A 1 -44.15 23.80 -4.97
N THR A 2 -43.26 23.89 -3.99
CA THR A 2 -43.52 23.49 -2.60
C THR A 2 -44.34 24.57 -1.89
N LEU A 3 -45.01 24.24 -0.77
CA LEU A 3 -45.67 25.25 0.08
C LEU A 3 -44.68 26.35 0.51
N LEU A 4 -43.41 25.98 0.70
CA LEU A 4 -42.33 26.91 1.01
C LEU A 4 -42.09 27.90 -0.14
N ASP A 5 -42.08 27.45 -1.40
CA ASP A 5 -41.93 28.34 -2.57
C ASP A 5 -43.03 29.42 -2.61
N VAL A 6 -44.27 29.04 -2.25
CA VAL A 6 -45.43 29.94 -2.18
C VAL A 6 -45.27 30.95 -1.05
N LEU A 7 -44.92 30.47 0.17
CA LEU A 7 -44.74 31.34 1.34
C LEU A 7 -43.58 32.33 1.17
N LEU A 8 -42.57 31.95 0.39
CA LEU A 8 -41.41 32.77 0.14
C LEU A 8 -41.59 33.73 -1.04
N HIS A 9 -42.69 33.64 -1.80
CA HIS A 9 -42.90 34.48 -2.98
C HIS A 9 -42.83 35.98 -2.64
N ASP A 10 -43.42 36.37 -1.50
CA ASP A 10 -43.58 37.77 -1.10
C ASP A 10 -42.49 38.29 -0.15
N VAL A 11 -41.50 37.47 0.21
CA VAL A 11 -40.42 37.88 1.13
C VAL A 11 -39.45 38.82 0.40
N LEU A 12 -39.30 40.04 0.92
CA LEU A 12 -38.37 41.03 0.39
C LEU A 12 -36.93 40.74 0.87
N PRO A 13 -35.89 41.05 0.07
CA PRO A 13 -34.48 40.89 0.48
C PRO A 13 -34.13 41.57 1.81
N SER A 14 -34.78 42.69 2.14
CA SER A 14 -34.59 43.43 3.39
C SER A 14 -35.14 42.70 4.62
N GLU A 15 -36.16 41.85 4.45
CA GLU A 15 -36.76 41.07 5.54
C GLU A 15 -35.95 39.80 5.82
N LEU A 16 -35.16 39.35 4.84
CA LEU A 16 -34.33 38.17 4.94
C LEU A 16 -33.26 38.29 6.03
N GLU A 17 -32.65 39.46 6.23
CA GLU A 17 -31.57 39.62 7.22
C GLU A 17 -32.06 39.38 8.67
N GLY A 18 -33.29 39.79 8.97
CA GLY A 18 -33.95 39.48 10.25
C GLY A 18 -34.18 37.99 10.41
N LEU A 19 -34.78 37.36 9.39
CA LEU A 19 -35.04 35.92 9.36
C LEU A 19 -33.75 35.08 9.50
N LEU A 20 -32.68 35.45 8.77
CA LEU A 20 -31.38 34.81 8.84
C LEU A 20 -30.76 34.93 10.23
N SER A 21 -30.95 36.08 10.88
CA SER A 21 -30.46 36.30 12.24
C SER A 21 -31.18 35.44 13.26
N ASP A 22 -32.49 35.30 13.13
CA ASP A 22 -33.29 34.43 14.01
C ASP A 22 -32.95 32.95 13.80
N LEU A 23 -32.76 32.52 12.54
CA LEU A 23 -32.45 31.14 12.18
C LEU A 23 -30.98 30.75 12.41
N TYR A 24 -30.09 31.72 12.66
CA TYR A 24 -28.64 31.51 12.68
C TYR A 24 -28.18 30.36 13.59
N SER A 25 -28.75 30.24 14.79
CA SER A 25 -28.39 29.20 15.77
C SER A 25 -29.37 28.03 15.82
N HIS A 26 -30.36 28.00 14.93
CA HIS A 26 -31.38 26.95 14.95
C HIS A 26 -30.82 25.69 14.33
N THR A 27 -30.77 24.62 15.11
CA THR A 27 -30.44 23.29 14.62
C THR A 27 -31.65 22.67 13.94
N VAL A 28 -31.43 22.02 12.80
CA VAL A 28 -32.51 21.42 12.01
C VAL A 28 -32.12 20.02 11.55
N ALA A 29 -33.13 19.15 11.42
CA ALA A 29 -32.95 17.84 10.82
C ALA A 29 -32.41 17.99 9.39
N PRO A 30 -31.52 17.09 8.91
CA PRO A 30 -30.89 17.23 7.60
C PRO A 30 -31.86 17.37 6.42
N GLU A 31 -33.03 16.73 6.48
CA GLU A 31 -34.06 16.81 5.45
C GLU A 31 -34.63 18.22 5.33
N LEU A 32 -34.89 18.87 6.46
CA LEU A 32 -35.35 20.26 6.52
C LEU A 32 -34.23 21.22 6.13
N GLY A 33 -33.01 20.96 6.61
CA GLY A 33 -31.82 21.72 6.22
C GLY A 33 -31.61 21.73 4.70
N ARG A 34 -31.74 20.57 4.04
CA ARG A 34 -31.67 20.49 2.57
C ARG A 34 -32.75 21.32 1.88
N LEU A 35 -33.96 21.33 2.41
CA LEU A 35 -35.04 22.18 1.88
C LEU A 35 -34.66 23.66 1.99
N TYR A 36 -34.09 24.10 3.13
CA TYR A 36 -33.59 25.46 3.28
C TYR A 36 -32.47 25.78 2.27
N ALA A 37 -31.50 24.88 2.09
CA ALA A 37 -30.45 25.05 1.12
C ALA A 37 -31.00 25.19 -0.31
N ASP A 38 -31.89 24.29 -0.71
CA ASP A 38 -32.38 24.18 -2.08
C ASP A 38 -33.41 25.27 -2.44
N VAL A 39 -34.15 25.80 -1.47
CA VAL A 39 -35.18 26.84 -1.69
C VAL A 39 -34.66 28.23 -1.33
N LEU A 40 -34.21 28.46 -0.09
CA LEU A 40 -33.79 29.77 0.38
C LEU A 40 -32.38 30.12 -0.08
N GLY A 41 -31.43 29.21 0.12
CA GLY A 41 -30.03 29.44 -0.24
C GLY A 41 -29.87 29.76 -1.73
N VAL A 42 -30.52 28.97 -2.58
CA VAL A 42 -30.48 29.19 -4.04
C VAL A 42 -31.18 30.49 -4.45
N ARG A 43 -32.35 30.78 -3.89
CA ARG A 43 -33.16 31.95 -4.28
C ARG A 43 -32.52 33.28 -3.86
N PHE A 44 -31.90 33.31 -2.69
CA PHE A 44 -31.33 34.52 -2.08
C PHE A 44 -29.81 34.42 -1.96
N SER A 45 -29.16 33.92 -3.01
CA SER A 45 -27.73 33.58 -2.96
C SER A 45 -26.85 34.78 -2.60
N ASP A 46 -27.07 35.94 -3.23
CA ASP A 46 -26.27 37.15 -2.99
C ASP A 46 -26.43 37.66 -1.55
N GLU A 47 -27.65 37.67 -1.03
CA GLU A 47 -27.95 38.13 0.33
C GLU A 47 -27.36 37.19 1.38
N VAL A 48 -27.52 35.88 1.19
CA VAL A 48 -26.98 34.86 2.11
C VAL A 48 -25.46 34.89 2.12
N MET A 49 -24.81 35.05 0.96
CA MET A 49 -23.35 35.12 0.87
C MET A 49 -22.81 36.40 1.52
N LYS A 50 -23.45 37.54 1.27
CA LYS A 50 -23.12 38.80 1.95
C LYS A 50 -23.27 38.67 3.46
N TRP A 51 -24.36 38.08 3.93
CA TRP A 51 -24.59 37.83 5.36
C TRP A 51 -23.52 36.91 5.96
N ALA A 52 -23.20 35.81 5.29
CA ALA A 52 -22.21 34.83 5.73
C ALA A 52 -20.77 35.38 5.78
N SER A 53 -20.43 36.38 4.96
CA SER A 53 -19.11 37.03 5.01
C SER A 53 -18.79 37.70 6.35
N SER A 54 -19.82 37.99 7.15
CA SER A 54 -19.70 38.66 8.46
C SER A 54 -19.90 37.72 9.66
N ARG A 55 -20.20 36.44 9.43
CA ARG A 55 -20.55 35.47 10.49
C ARG A 55 -19.91 34.11 10.23
N VAL A 56 -19.42 33.46 11.29
CA VAL A 56 -18.87 32.09 11.18
C VAL A 56 -20.02 31.09 11.28
N PRO A 57 -20.36 30.33 10.23
CA PRO A 57 -21.43 29.35 10.29
C PRO A 57 -21.20 28.37 11.44
N MET A 58 -22.23 28.15 12.25
CA MET A 58 -22.20 27.13 13.30
C MET A 58 -22.61 25.77 12.72
N ARG A 59 -22.03 24.70 13.26
CA ARG A 59 -22.35 23.32 12.87
C ARG A 59 -23.83 23.01 13.06
N ASP A 60 -24.41 22.23 12.15
CA ASP A 60 -25.80 21.74 12.17
C ASP A 60 -26.89 22.82 12.21
N THR A 61 -26.54 24.08 11.93
CA THR A 61 -27.48 25.18 11.92
C THR A 61 -28.06 25.44 10.54
N VAL A 62 -29.23 26.07 10.49
CA VAL A 62 -29.83 26.59 9.25
C VAL A 62 -28.82 27.45 8.47
N ALA A 63 -27.95 28.21 9.17
CA ALA A 63 -26.90 29.00 8.54
C ALA A 63 -25.99 28.19 7.61
N GLY A 64 -25.51 27.02 8.07
CA GLY A 64 -24.65 26.14 7.27
C GLY A 64 -25.34 25.65 6.00
N TYR A 65 -26.61 25.26 6.11
CA TYR A 65 -27.42 24.86 4.95
C TYR A 65 -27.66 26.00 3.96
N LEU A 66 -27.95 27.20 4.46
CA LEU A 66 -28.17 28.36 3.60
C LEU A 66 -26.91 28.74 2.84
N VAL A 67 -25.76 28.80 3.54
CA VAL A 67 -24.46 29.08 2.91
C VAL A 67 -24.14 28.05 1.82
N ALA A 68 -24.32 26.75 2.11
CA ALA A 68 -24.12 25.69 1.13
C ALA A 68 -25.11 25.75 -0.06
N GLY A 69 -26.34 26.19 0.19
CA GLY A 69 -27.36 26.40 -0.84
C GLY A 69 -27.08 27.62 -1.73
N ALA A 70 -26.54 28.69 -1.15
CA ALA A 70 -26.19 29.93 -1.84
C ALA A 70 -24.89 29.82 -2.64
N ALA A 71 -23.94 29.00 -2.17
CA ALA A 71 -22.68 28.82 -2.87
C ALA A 71 -22.88 28.26 -4.29
N PRO A 72 -22.16 28.79 -5.29
CA PRO A 72 -22.19 28.26 -6.65
C PRO A 72 -21.61 26.84 -6.67
N LEU A 73 -22.11 25.99 -7.57
CA LEU A 73 -21.60 24.62 -7.75
C LEU A 73 -20.31 24.61 -8.60
N THR A 74 -19.34 25.42 -8.21
CA THR A 74 -18.05 25.65 -8.88
C THR A 74 -16.91 25.47 -7.89
N LEU A 75 -15.66 25.45 -8.39
CA LEU A 75 -14.49 25.34 -7.51
C LEU A 75 -14.38 26.56 -6.58
N ASP A 76 -14.69 27.76 -7.07
CA ASP A 76 -14.73 28.98 -6.26
C ASP A 76 -15.78 28.90 -5.14
N GLY A 77 -16.94 28.26 -5.40
CA GLY A 77 -17.94 28.02 -4.37
C GLY A 77 -17.45 27.07 -3.28
N ILE A 78 -16.74 26.01 -3.66
CA ILE A 78 -16.08 25.09 -2.71
C ILE A 78 -15.06 25.84 -1.86
N GLN A 79 -14.19 26.64 -2.49
CA GLN A 79 -13.15 27.41 -1.80
C GLN A 79 -13.75 28.44 -0.86
N TYR A 80 -14.81 29.13 -1.29
CA TYR A 80 -15.54 30.07 -0.44
C TYR A 80 -16.11 29.38 0.79
N VAL A 81 -16.86 28.27 0.60
CA VAL A 81 -17.49 27.56 1.73
C VAL A 81 -16.41 27.02 2.68
N ALA A 82 -15.33 26.44 2.16
CA ALA A 82 -14.22 25.96 2.97
C ALA A 82 -13.47 27.07 3.75
N ALA A 83 -13.55 28.32 3.28
CA ALA A 83 -12.95 29.48 3.96
C ALA A 83 -13.85 30.03 5.07
N VAL A 84 -15.18 30.06 4.88
CA VAL A 84 -16.12 30.60 5.86
C VAL A 84 -16.53 29.56 6.92
N ASP A 85 -16.57 28.28 6.57
CA ASP A 85 -16.97 27.19 7.45
C ASP A 85 -15.76 26.51 8.07
N SER A 86 -15.47 26.84 9.33
CA SER A 86 -14.40 26.20 10.09
C SER A 86 -14.72 24.76 10.52
N THR A 87 -16.00 24.35 10.46
CA THR A 87 -16.44 23.04 10.93
C THR A 87 -16.35 21.99 9.82
N GLY A 88 -16.53 22.40 8.57
CA GLY A 88 -16.58 21.52 7.39
C GLY A 88 -17.99 21.02 7.04
N PHE A 89 -19.00 21.30 7.89
CA PHE A 89 -20.36 20.82 7.71
C PHE A 89 -21.09 21.47 6.52
N ALA A 90 -20.96 22.78 6.34
CA ALA A 90 -21.51 23.48 5.17
C ALA A 90 -20.84 22.99 3.88
N LEU A 91 -19.53 22.69 3.94
CA LEU A 91 -18.81 22.09 2.80
C LEU A 91 -19.40 20.72 2.44
N VAL A 92 -19.69 19.87 3.43
CA VAL A 92 -20.35 18.58 3.21
C VAL A 92 -21.72 18.73 2.57
N ILE A 93 -22.53 19.71 2.99
CA ILE A 93 -23.85 19.99 2.40
C ILE A 93 -23.70 20.43 0.94
N LEU A 94 -22.72 21.28 0.64
CA LEU A 94 -22.43 21.70 -0.73
C LEU A 94 -22.03 20.48 -1.58
N VAL A 95 -21.17 19.60 -1.07
CA VAL A 95 -20.78 18.35 -1.74
C VAL A 95 -21.99 17.45 -1.97
N ASP A 96 -22.88 17.26 -1.00
CA ASP A 96 -24.13 16.50 -1.17
C ASP A 96 -24.99 17.06 -2.31
N ARG A 97 -25.13 18.40 -2.36
CA ARG A 97 -25.87 19.08 -3.42
C ARG A 97 -25.21 18.88 -4.79
N MET A 98 -23.89 18.90 -4.86
CA MET A 98 -23.13 18.63 -6.09
C MET A 98 -23.27 17.18 -6.56
N LEU A 99 -23.23 16.21 -5.65
CA LEU A 99 -23.43 14.78 -5.94
C LEU A 99 -24.82 14.47 -6.48
N ARG A 100 -25.84 15.27 -6.13
CA ARG A 100 -27.21 15.18 -6.67
C ARG A 100 -27.38 15.80 -8.05
N ARG A 101 -26.34 16.45 -8.60
CA ARG A 101 -26.36 17.16 -9.88
C ARG A 101 -25.31 16.53 -10.83
N PRO A 102 -25.42 16.73 -12.15
CA PRO A 102 -24.43 16.24 -13.12
C PRO A 102 -23.06 16.97 -13.07
N ALA A 103 -22.76 17.70 -11.99
CA ALA A 103 -21.55 18.51 -11.82
C ALA A 103 -20.35 17.69 -11.29
N SER A 104 -20.19 16.44 -11.73
CA SER A 104 -19.19 15.50 -11.19
C SER A 104 -17.74 15.93 -11.43
N HIS A 105 -17.46 16.69 -12.49
CA HIS A 105 -16.10 17.14 -12.80
C HIS A 105 -15.52 18.10 -11.76
N VAL A 106 -16.34 18.99 -11.17
CA VAL A 106 -15.87 19.95 -10.16
C VAL A 106 -15.46 19.22 -8.89
N LEU A 107 -16.25 18.22 -8.47
CA LEU A 107 -15.91 17.38 -7.31
C LEU A 107 -14.64 16.57 -7.54
N ARG A 108 -14.40 16.08 -8.76
CA ARG A 108 -13.14 15.40 -9.09
C ARG A 108 -11.94 16.32 -8.94
N LEU A 109 -12.05 17.57 -9.40
CA LEU A 109 -10.98 18.57 -9.24
C LEU A 109 -10.77 18.91 -7.76
N ALA A 110 -11.83 19.19 -7.01
CA ALA A 110 -11.75 19.51 -5.59
C ALA A 110 -11.21 18.34 -4.76
N ALA A 111 -11.57 17.10 -5.09
CA ALA A 111 -11.09 15.91 -4.42
C ALA A 111 -9.57 15.70 -4.60
N MET A 112 -8.90 16.38 -5.53
CA MET A 112 -7.44 16.35 -5.67
C MET A 112 -6.72 17.33 -4.73
N GLU A 113 -7.45 18.19 -4.01
CA GLU A 113 -6.88 19.16 -3.07
C GLU A 113 -6.84 18.56 -1.65
N PRO A 114 -5.67 18.43 -0.99
CA PRO A 114 -5.58 17.91 0.37
C PRO A 114 -6.44 18.71 1.36
N MET A 115 -6.44 20.05 1.22
CA MET A 115 -7.21 20.93 2.10
C MET A 115 -8.72 20.69 2.05
N PHE A 116 -9.24 20.27 0.89
CA PHE A 116 -10.66 19.92 0.76
C PHE A 116 -11.01 18.73 1.66
N TRP A 117 -10.16 17.71 1.68
CA TRP A 117 -10.35 16.54 2.54
C TRP A 117 -10.13 16.86 4.02
N GLU A 118 -9.14 17.67 4.37
CA GLU A 118 -8.92 18.10 5.77
C GLU A 118 -10.22 18.69 6.35
N ARG A 119 -10.84 19.63 5.62
CA ARG A 119 -12.11 20.24 6.03
C ARG A 119 -13.26 19.24 6.13
N LEU A 120 -13.38 18.33 5.17
CA LEU A 120 -14.44 17.31 5.19
C LEU A 120 -14.29 16.34 6.37
N LEU A 121 -13.06 15.98 6.72
CA LEU A 121 -12.76 15.02 7.77
C LEU A 121 -12.91 15.61 9.19
N ASP A 122 -12.83 16.93 9.34
CA ASP A 122 -13.05 17.61 10.63
C ASP A 122 -14.50 17.45 11.15
N SER A 123 -15.46 17.13 10.28
CA SER A 123 -16.90 16.98 10.58
C SER A 123 -17.38 15.51 10.72
N LEU A 124 -16.46 14.55 10.77
CA LEU A 124 -16.77 13.14 10.53
C LEU A 124 -17.54 12.43 11.67
N ASP A 125 -17.69 13.08 12.81
CA ASP A 125 -18.55 12.65 13.93
C ASP A 125 -20.05 12.73 13.61
N ASP A 126 -20.46 13.39 12.52
CA ASP A 126 -21.86 13.41 12.07
C ASP A 126 -22.22 12.21 11.13
N PRO A 127 -23.31 11.46 11.40
CA PRO A 127 -23.76 10.38 10.53
C PRO A 127 -24.10 10.79 9.08
N PHE A 128 -24.67 11.98 8.89
CA PHE A 128 -24.95 12.52 7.55
C PHE A 128 -23.64 12.75 6.79
N VAL A 129 -22.59 13.27 7.44
CA VAL A 129 -21.27 13.46 6.83
C VAL A 129 -20.70 12.14 6.34
N GLY A 130 -20.73 11.09 7.17
CA GLY A 130 -20.32 9.75 6.75
C GLY A 130 -21.05 9.26 5.49
N SER A 131 -22.37 9.48 5.39
CA SER A 131 -23.16 9.08 4.23
C SER A 131 -22.82 9.85 2.94
N VAL A 132 -22.45 11.12 3.07
CA VAL A 132 -22.02 11.96 1.93
C VAL A 132 -20.64 11.52 1.47
N LEU A 133 -19.71 11.28 2.40
CA LEU A 133 -18.36 10.82 2.08
C LEU A 133 -18.37 9.47 1.36
N VAL A 134 -19.23 8.53 1.75
CA VAL A 134 -19.38 7.24 1.05
C VAL A 134 -19.79 7.46 -0.42
N ARG A 135 -20.74 8.37 -0.68
CA ARG A 135 -21.14 8.71 -2.06
C ARG A 135 -20.05 9.45 -2.82
N LEU A 136 -19.32 10.35 -2.13
CA LEU A 136 -18.21 11.10 -2.72
C LEU A 136 -17.12 10.15 -3.19
N VAL A 137 -16.61 9.27 -2.31
CA VAL A 137 -15.55 8.31 -2.68
C VAL A 137 -16.00 7.33 -3.76
N GLY A 138 -17.28 6.96 -3.80
CA GLY A 138 -17.84 6.14 -4.88
C GLY A 138 -17.97 6.87 -6.22
N SER A 139 -17.80 8.20 -6.26
CA SER A 139 -17.95 9.04 -7.45
C SER A 139 -16.63 9.56 -8.04
N VAL A 140 -15.52 9.39 -7.32
CA VAL A 140 -14.18 9.88 -7.70
C VAL A 140 -13.20 8.72 -7.83
N ASP A 141 -12.48 8.68 -8.95
CA ASP A 141 -11.51 7.61 -9.23
C ASP A 141 -10.18 7.79 -8.47
N ARG A 142 -9.84 9.06 -8.21
CA ARG A 142 -8.64 9.51 -7.49
C ARG A 142 -8.99 10.68 -6.57
N SER A 143 -8.24 10.80 -5.48
CA SER A 143 -8.37 11.90 -4.52
C SER A 143 -7.13 12.05 -3.63
N ALA A 144 -6.92 13.24 -3.08
CA ALA A 144 -5.82 13.55 -2.17
C ALA A 144 -6.14 13.26 -0.68
N ILE A 145 -7.11 12.40 -0.38
CA ILE A 145 -7.47 12.04 1.01
C ILE A 145 -6.28 11.44 1.78
N GLY A 146 -5.37 10.73 1.08
CA GLY A 146 -4.14 10.17 1.65
C GLY A 146 -3.09 11.21 2.05
N LEU A 147 -3.20 12.43 1.50
CA LEU A 147 -2.31 13.56 1.74
C LEU A 147 -2.86 14.55 2.77
N ALA A 148 -4.13 14.43 3.15
CA ALA A 148 -4.78 15.34 4.07
C ALA A 148 -4.19 15.22 5.49
N ARG A 149 -3.89 16.37 6.10
CA ARG A 149 -3.39 16.42 7.48
C ARG A 149 -4.44 15.86 8.46
N GLY A 150 -3.98 15.02 9.39
CA GLY A 150 -4.85 14.43 10.41
C GLY A 150 -5.80 13.34 9.87
N ALA A 151 -5.69 12.96 8.60
CA ALA A 151 -6.59 11.99 8.00
C ALA A 151 -6.53 10.63 8.70
N ILE A 152 -5.35 10.18 9.14
CA ILE A 152 -5.19 8.89 9.83
C ILE A 152 -6.00 8.84 11.13
N GLU A 153 -5.96 9.94 11.89
CA GLU A 153 -6.66 10.09 13.15
C GLU A 153 -8.18 10.23 12.94
N ASN A 154 -8.58 11.11 12.03
CA ASN A 154 -9.99 11.42 11.76
C ASN A 154 -10.72 10.21 11.14
N LEU A 155 -10.06 9.45 10.26
CA LEU A 155 -10.69 8.31 9.56
C LEU A 155 -10.94 7.08 10.45
N ARG A 156 -10.46 7.06 11.70
CA ARG A 156 -10.66 5.91 12.62
C ARG A 156 -12.15 5.54 12.78
N CYS A 157 -13.03 6.53 12.78
CA CYS A 157 -14.47 6.34 12.95
C CYS A 157 -15.25 6.39 11.63
N ALA A 158 -14.56 6.51 10.48
CA ALA A 158 -15.20 6.64 9.19
C ALA A 158 -15.85 5.35 8.70
N PRO A 159 -16.88 5.46 7.84
CA PRO A 159 -17.42 4.29 7.16
C PRO A 159 -16.32 3.51 6.44
N ARG A 160 -16.41 2.17 6.49
CA ARG A 160 -15.38 1.27 5.94
C ARG A 160 -15.03 1.55 4.48
N ALA A 161 -16.00 1.94 3.66
CA ALA A 161 -15.76 2.31 2.26
C ALA A 161 -14.85 3.54 2.11
N VAL A 162 -14.98 4.53 2.99
CA VAL A 162 -14.13 5.74 3.00
C VAL A 162 -12.73 5.38 3.48
N GLN A 163 -12.61 4.53 4.52
CA GLN A 163 -11.32 4.00 4.99
C GLN A 163 -10.60 3.22 3.89
N ALA A 164 -11.30 2.33 3.18
CA ALA A 164 -10.77 1.54 2.08
C ALA A 164 -10.28 2.42 0.93
N HIS A 165 -11.07 3.43 0.56
CA HIS A 165 -10.65 4.43 -0.42
C HIS A 165 -9.39 5.16 0.04
N ALA A 166 -9.33 5.62 1.29
CA ALA A 166 -8.17 6.35 1.80
C ALA A 166 -6.88 5.53 1.81
N VAL A 167 -6.97 4.24 2.18
CA VAL A 167 -5.83 3.32 2.12
C VAL A 167 -5.40 3.09 0.67
N ARG A 168 -6.34 2.88 -0.26
CA ARG A 168 -6.03 2.77 -1.70
C ARG A 168 -5.33 4.04 -2.21
N GLU A 169 -5.84 5.21 -1.88
CA GLU A 169 -5.26 6.48 -2.33
C GLU A 169 -3.86 6.69 -1.74
N SER A 170 -3.64 6.38 -0.46
CA SER A 170 -2.31 6.43 0.17
C SER A 170 -1.30 5.49 -0.50
N LEU A 171 -1.72 4.28 -0.88
CA LEU A 171 -0.90 3.35 -1.66
C LEU A 171 -0.53 3.94 -3.03
N LEU A 172 -1.52 4.46 -3.75
CA LEU A 172 -1.31 5.07 -5.07
C LEU A 172 -0.45 6.33 -4.99
N ASP A 173 -0.61 7.15 -3.96
CA ASP A 173 0.20 8.35 -3.73
C ASP A 173 1.66 7.98 -3.52
N HIS A 174 1.93 6.91 -2.75
CA HIS A 174 3.29 6.39 -2.63
C HIS A 174 3.81 5.85 -3.96
N LEU A 175 3.04 5.02 -4.67
CA LEU A 175 3.45 4.41 -5.94
C LEU A 175 3.78 5.47 -7.01
N HIS A 176 3.01 6.57 -7.05
CA HIS A 176 3.26 7.70 -7.94
C HIS A 176 4.35 8.66 -7.43
N GLY A 177 4.81 8.50 -6.19
CA GLY A 177 5.90 9.32 -5.63
C GLY A 177 5.49 10.64 -5.05
N LEU A 178 4.22 10.78 -4.70
CA LEU A 178 3.70 11.93 -3.97
C LEU A 178 4.02 11.83 -2.47
N THR A 179 4.23 10.60 -1.96
CA THR A 179 4.61 10.35 -0.57
C THR A 179 5.78 9.37 -0.44
N GLU A 180 6.53 9.54 0.64
CA GLU A 180 7.58 8.60 1.03
C GLU A 180 7.00 7.36 1.71
N VAL A 181 7.77 6.26 1.71
CA VAL A 181 7.35 4.98 2.32
C VAL A 181 7.08 5.11 3.83
N ALA A 182 7.73 6.07 4.50
CA ALA A 182 7.52 6.36 5.91
C ALA A 182 6.10 6.85 6.20
N GLU A 183 5.53 7.68 5.32
CA GLU A 183 4.15 8.15 5.46
C GLU A 183 3.17 7.01 5.20
N LEU A 184 3.40 6.19 4.15
CA LEU A 184 2.59 4.99 3.92
C LEU A 184 2.58 4.07 5.15
N ARG A 185 3.74 3.83 5.78
CA ARG A 185 3.83 3.00 6.99
C ARG A 185 2.95 3.50 8.13
N ARG A 186 2.73 4.81 8.27
CA ARG A 186 1.80 5.35 9.29
C ARG A 186 0.36 4.89 9.05
N TRP A 187 -0.08 4.83 7.79
CA TRP A 187 -1.40 4.29 7.43
C TRP A 187 -1.49 2.79 7.73
N LEU A 188 -0.42 2.04 7.43
CA LEU A 188 -0.39 0.59 7.63
C LEU A 188 -0.31 0.19 9.10
N VAL A 189 0.36 0.97 9.95
CA VAL A 189 0.48 0.70 11.39
C VAL A 189 -0.78 1.11 12.16
N ALA A 190 -1.59 2.03 11.61
CA ALA A 190 -2.90 2.34 12.18
C ALA A 190 -3.79 1.07 12.16
N ALA A 191 -4.32 0.68 13.32
CA ALA A 191 -5.08 -0.57 13.48
C ALA A 191 -6.25 -0.72 12.50
N TRP A 192 -6.90 0.39 12.14
CA TRP A 192 -7.98 0.37 11.16
C TRP A 192 -7.43 0.21 9.73
N GLY A 193 -6.28 0.80 9.41
CA GLY A 193 -5.65 0.74 8.09
C GLY A 193 -5.12 -0.66 7.76
N SER A 194 -4.44 -1.31 8.72
CA SER A 194 -4.06 -2.72 8.56
C SER A 194 -5.27 -3.64 8.44
N SER A 195 -6.33 -3.40 9.23
CA SER A 195 -7.56 -4.20 9.16
C SER A 195 -8.26 -4.11 7.79
N ILE A 196 -8.18 -2.96 7.10
CA ILE A 196 -8.68 -2.83 5.73
C ILE A 196 -7.92 -3.78 4.79
N LEU A 197 -6.59 -3.72 4.79
CA LEU A 197 -5.78 -4.53 3.86
C LEU A 197 -5.80 -6.02 4.18
N ASP A 198 -5.88 -6.39 5.46
CA ASP A 198 -6.07 -7.77 5.87
C ASP A 198 -7.42 -8.33 5.37
N SER A 199 -8.48 -7.51 5.40
CA SER A 199 -9.79 -7.91 4.91
C SER A 199 -9.95 -7.89 3.39
N ASP A 200 -9.20 -7.03 2.70
CA ASP A 200 -9.30 -6.83 1.25
C ASP A 200 -7.92 -6.60 0.63
N ALA A 201 -7.18 -7.71 0.53
CA ALA A 201 -5.91 -7.78 -0.15
C ALA A 201 -5.97 -7.39 -1.64
N SER A 202 -7.15 -7.41 -2.26
CA SER A 202 -7.31 -7.08 -3.68
C SER A 202 -7.01 -5.61 -3.96
N LEU A 203 -7.22 -4.73 -2.96
CA LEU A 203 -6.90 -3.30 -3.03
C LEU A 203 -5.42 -3.07 -3.34
N LEU A 204 -4.53 -3.78 -2.64
CA LEU A 204 -3.09 -3.66 -2.85
C LEU A 204 -2.68 -4.14 -4.24
N ARG A 205 -3.22 -5.29 -4.67
CA ARG A 205 -2.95 -5.84 -6.00
C ARG A 205 -3.44 -4.91 -7.11
N ALA A 206 -4.65 -4.37 -6.98
CA ALA A 206 -5.24 -3.45 -7.94
C ALA A 206 -4.42 -2.16 -8.03
N ALA A 207 -4.10 -1.53 -6.89
CA ALA A 207 -3.29 -0.31 -6.86
C ALA A 207 -1.92 -0.47 -7.55
N ILE A 208 -1.23 -1.59 -7.29
CA ILE A 208 0.05 -1.90 -7.93
C ILE A 208 -0.13 -2.20 -9.42
N ALA A 209 -1.12 -3.00 -9.80
CA ALA A 209 -1.36 -3.35 -11.20
C ALA A 209 -1.71 -2.13 -12.06
N ASP A 210 -2.57 -1.26 -11.54
CA ASP A 210 -2.97 0.00 -12.19
C ASP A 210 -1.75 0.92 -12.34
N SER A 211 -0.97 1.10 -11.27
CA SER A 211 0.21 1.98 -11.29
C SER A 211 1.29 1.49 -12.26
N LEU A 212 1.50 0.17 -12.37
CA LEU A 212 2.45 -0.43 -13.31
C LEU A 212 1.99 -0.39 -14.77
N SER A 213 0.74 0.00 -15.02
CA SER A 213 0.21 0.23 -16.37
C SER A 213 0.46 1.66 -16.86
N SER A 214 1.05 2.51 -16.00
CA SER A 214 1.52 3.85 -16.36
C SER A 214 2.64 3.78 -17.42
N GLY A 215 2.84 4.88 -18.15
CA GLY A 215 3.77 4.96 -19.28
C GLY A 215 5.22 4.52 -18.96
N PRO A 216 6.01 4.19 -20.00
CA PRO A 216 7.34 3.59 -19.86
C PRO A 216 8.34 4.46 -19.08
N GLU A 217 8.16 5.78 -19.10
CA GLU A 217 9.06 6.72 -18.42
C GLU A 217 9.06 6.56 -16.89
N GLN A 218 7.92 6.23 -16.30
CA GLN A 218 7.77 6.12 -14.84
C GLN A 218 7.87 4.67 -14.34
N PHE A 219 7.75 3.70 -15.25
CA PHE A 219 7.65 2.28 -14.94
C PHE A 219 8.74 1.79 -13.96
N SER A 220 10.01 2.12 -14.21
CA SER A 220 11.10 1.65 -13.35
C SER A 220 11.02 2.20 -11.93
N GLN A 221 10.59 3.46 -11.75
CA GLN A 221 10.46 4.07 -10.43
C GLN A 221 9.24 3.51 -9.69
N THR A 222 8.10 3.41 -10.38
CA THR A 222 6.88 2.81 -9.84
C THR A 222 7.10 1.36 -9.43
N TRP A 223 7.85 0.59 -10.22
CA TRP A 223 8.19 -0.80 -9.90
C TRP A 223 9.06 -0.92 -8.64
N VAL A 224 10.07 -0.06 -8.48
CA VAL A 224 10.88 0.00 -7.25
C VAL A 224 10.02 0.35 -6.04
N ARG A 225 9.12 1.35 -6.19
CA ARG A 225 8.20 1.74 -5.11
C ARG A 225 7.23 0.62 -4.76
N ALA A 226 6.74 -0.15 -5.74
CA ALA A 226 5.88 -1.29 -5.47
C ALA A 226 6.56 -2.35 -4.59
N TRP A 227 7.85 -2.62 -4.79
CA TRP A 227 8.61 -3.50 -3.87
C TRP A 227 8.73 -2.93 -2.46
N ARG A 228 8.98 -1.62 -2.32
CA ARG A 228 9.00 -0.95 -1.01
C ARG A 228 7.62 -0.95 -0.33
N THR A 229 6.54 -0.83 -1.11
CA THR A 229 5.17 -1.00 -0.64
C THR A 229 4.97 -2.40 -0.08
N LEU A 230 5.38 -3.46 -0.81
CA LEU A 230 5.27 -4.84 -0.33
C LEU A 230 6.07 -5.06 0.95
N GLU A 231 7.29 -4.55 1.03
CA GLU A 231 8.10 -4.59 2.24
C GLU A 231 7.37 -3.92 3.41
N ALA A 232 6.84 -2.71 3.22
CA ALA A 232 6.11 -1.99 4.25
C ALA A 232 4.83 -2.74 4.70
N VAL A 233 4.09 -3.32 3.76
CA VAL A 233 2.89 -4.12 4.05
C VAL A 233 3.24 -5.39 4.80
N GLY A 234 4.23 -6.17 4.33
CA GLY A 234 4.65 -7.41 4.99
C GLY A 234 5.15 -7.20 6.42
N LEU A 235 5.76 -6.05 6.70
CA LEU A 235 6.20 -5.67 8.04
C LEU A 235 5.06 -5.17 8.95
N SER A 236 3.96 -4.66 8.39
CA SER A 236 2.94 -3.90 9.15
C SER A 236 1.57 -4.57 9.22
N VAL A 237 1.24 -5.47 8.28
CA VAL A 237 -0.09 -6.07 8.14
C VAL A 237 0.00 -7.58 8.39
N PRO A 238 -0.29 -8.06 9.61
CA PRO A 238 -0.33 -9.48 9.89
C PRO A 238 -1.41 -10.14 9.04
N GLY A 239 -1.05 -11.09 8.17
CA GLY A 239 -2.03 -11.82 7.35
C GLY A 239 -1.96 -11.57 5.84
N SER A 240 -1.28 -10.52 5.38
CA SER A 240 -1.22 -10.15 3.95
C SER A 240 -0.44 -11.12 3.04
N SER A 241 0.11 -12.21 3.58
CA SER A 241 1.10 -13.06 2.92
C SER A 241 0.65 -13.69 1.59
N PRO A 242 -0.57 -14.25 1.44
CA PRO A 242 -1.01 -14.80 0.15
C PRO A 242 -1.02 -13.73 -0.95
N ALA A 243 -1.48 -12.53 -0.61
CA ALA A 243 -1.53 -11.41 -1.53
C ALA A 243 -0.14 -10.90 -1.90
N VAL A 244 0.76 -10.83 -0.91
CA VAL A 244 2.16 -10.45 -1.12
C VAL A 244 2.83 -11.38 -2.12
N VAL A 245 2.69 -12.70 -1.98
CA VAL A 245 3.23 -13.70 -2.91
C VAL A 245 2.66 -13.51 -4.32
N ASP A 246 1.35 -13.31 -4.44
CA ASP A 246 0.68 -13.11 -5.73
C ASP A 246 1.11 -11.80 -6.41
N ILE A 247 1.41 -10.76 -5.64
CA ILE A 247 1.93 -9.49 -6.16
C ILE A 247 3.41 -9.60 -6.49
N CYS A 248 4.21 -10.35 -5.73
CA CYS A 248 5.59 -10.69 -6.12
C CYS A 248 5.59 -11.34 -7.51
N SER A 249 4.70 -12.31 -7.79
CA SER A 249 4.57 -12.89 -9.14
C SER A 249 4.32 -11.83 -10.22
N LEU A 250 3.40 -10.89 -9.94
CA LEU A 250 3.10 -9.77 -10.84
C LEU A 250 4.34 -8.91 -11.10
N LEU A 251 5.06 -8.50 -10.05
CA LEU A 251 6.26 -7.67 -10.17
C LEU A 251 7.38 -8.39 -10.92
N LEU A 252 7.61 -9.67 -10.65
CA LEU A 252 8.65 -10.47 -11.28
C LEU A 252 8.41 -10.64 -12.78
N SER A 253 7.15 -10.85 -13.20
CA SER A 253 6.77 -10.90 -14.62
C SER A 253 6.96 -9.58 -15.37
N LYS A 254 7.09 -8.46 -14.64
CA LYS A 254 7.25 -7.11 -15.17
C LYS A 254 8.60 -6.52 -14.71
N SER A 255 9.66 -7.32 -14.66
CA SER A 255 10.95 -6.85 -14.16
C SER A 255 11.65 -5.86 -15.12
N PRO A 256 12.12 -4.70 -14.65
CA PRO A 256 12.89 -3.77 -15.47
C PRO A 256 14.32 -4.27 -15.70
N THR A 257 14.95 -3.78 -16.78
CA THR A 257 16.37 -3.98 -17.06
C THR A 257 17.05 -2.61 -17.16
N PRO A 258 18.13 -2.33 -16.39
CA PRO A 258 18.80 -3.23 -15.44
C PRO A 258 18.00 -3.46 -14.14
N TRP A 259 18.34 -4.54 -13.41
CA TRP A 259 17.69 -4.87 -12.13
C TRP A 259 18.13 -3.90 -11.01
N PRO A 260 17.20 -3.18 -10.37
CA PRO A 260 17.52 -2.24 -9.30
C PRO A 260 18.04 -2.93 -8.03
N ALA A 261 19.22 -2.54 -7.54
CA ALA A 261 19.82 -3.12 -6.34
C ALA A 261 18.94 -2.99 -5.08
N VAL A 262 18.28 -1.83 -4.92
CA VAL A 262 17.34 -1.56 -3.81
C VAL A 262 16.23 -2.59 -3.66
N VAL A 263 15.82 -3.22 -4.76
CA VAL A 263 14.75 -4.24 -4.72
C VAL A 263 15.25 -5.55 -4.12
N VAL A 264 16.54 -5.86 -4.27
CA VAL A 264 17.14 -7.03 -3.60
C VAL A 264 17.03 -6.88 -2.09
N ASP A 265 17.35 -5.69 -1.55
CA ASP A 265 17.28 -5.40 -0.12
C ASP A 265 15.84 -5.46 0.40
N SER A 266 14.89 -4.83 -0.31
CA SER A 266 13.46 -4.88 0.06
C SER A 266 12.91 -6.31 0.02
N TRP A 267 13.28 -7.11 -0.98
CA TRP A 267 12.82 -8.49 -1.07
C TRP A 267 13.44 -9.39 0.01
N CYS A 268 14.73 -9.24 0.31
CA CYS A 268 15.35 -9.92 1.44
C CYS A 268 14.67 -9.57 2.77
N THR A 269 14.34 -8.29 2.98
CA THR A 269 13.62 -7.83 4.18
C THR A 269 12.24 -8.45 4.28
N LEU A 270 11.51 -8.52 3.16
CA LEU A 270 10.21 -9.17 3.08
C LEU A 270 10.30 -10.67 3.43
N LEU A 271 11.24 -11.40 2.84
CA LEU A 271 11.44 -12.83 3.12
C LEU A 271 11.80 -13.11 4.58
N LYS A 272 12.56 -12.19 5.21
CA LYS A 272 12.85 -12.26 6.65
C LYS A 272 11.60 -12.02 7.48
N ALA A 273 10.76 -11.05 7.13
CA ALA A 273 9.53 -10.74 7.86
C ALA A 273 8.57 -11.93 7.93
N GLU A 274 8.53 -12.74 6.86
CA GLU A 274 7.68 -13.94 6.80
C GLU A 274 8.19 -15.10 7.68
N SER A 275 9.40 -15.02 8.28
CA SER A 275 9.98 -16.13 9.05
C SER A 275 9.21 -16.55 10.30
N HIS A 276 8.25 -15.74 10.73
CA HIS A 276 7.39 -16.05 11.87
C HIS A 276 6.30 -17.09 11.55
N ASP A 277 6.02 -17.34 10.27
CA ASP A 277 5.07 -18.35 9.81
C ASP A 277 5.74 -19.26 8.79
N ILE A 278 6.02 -20.51 9.20
CA ILE A 278 6.77 -21.50 8.41
C ILE A 278 6.12 -21.75 7.05
N LEU A 279 4.79 -21.85 6.98
CA LEU A 279 4.10 -22.15 5.72
C LEU A 279 4.19 -20.97 4.75
N ARG A 280 4.04 -19.74 5.27
CA ARG A 280 4.16 -18.51 4.48
C ARG A 280 5.58 -18.28 3.99
N GLN A 281 6.55 -18.43 4.89
CA GLN A 281 7.97 -18.32 4.57
C GLN A 281 8.35 -19.30 3.47
N GLU A 282 7.93 -20.57 3.57
CA GLU A 282 8.23 -21.59 2.56
C GLU A 282 7.71 -21.19 1.18
N VAL A 283 6.43 -20.76 1.08
CA VAL A 283 5.84 -20.36 -0.20
C VAL A 283 6.59 -19.19 -0.83
N ALA A 284 6.87 -18.15 -0.06
CA ALA A 284 7.59 -16.98 -0.54
C ALA A 284 9.04 -17.33 -0.96
N CYS A 285 9.73 -18.16 -0.17
CA CYS A 285 11.10 -18.59 -0.46
C CYS A 285 11.17 -19.52 -1.69
N VAL A 286 10.20 -20.43 -1.86
CA VAL A 286 10.10 -21.30 -3.05
C VAL A 286 9.94 -20.47 -4.32
N GLN A 287 9.03 -19.50 -4.30
CA GLN A 287 8.82 -18.58 -5.43
C GLN A 287 10.09 -17.79 -5.73
N ALA A 288 10.74 -17.25 -4.70
CA ALA A 288 11.97 -16.49 -4.85
C ALA A 288 13.10 -17.33 -5.46
N LEU A 289 13.35 -18.53 -4.94
CA LEU A 289 14.39 -19.43 -5.47
C LEU A 289 14.13 -19.84 -6.90
N ARG A 290 12.88 -20.14 -7.27
CA ARG A 290 12.52 -20.44 -8.65
C ARG A 290 12.91 -19.29 -9.57
N PHE A 291 12.47 -18.08 -9.25
CA PHE A 291 12.82 -16.90 -10.04
C PHE A 291 14.33 -16.70 -10.12
N CYS A 292 15.06 -16.86 -9.01
CA CYS A 292 16.51 -16.71 -8.98
C CYS A 292 17.23 -17.74 -9.87
N PHE A 293 16.84 -19.02 -9.82
CA PHE A 293 17.44 -20.05 -10.65
C PHE A 293 17.14 -19.89 -12.14
N ASP A 294 16.00 -19.30 -12.49
CA ASP A 294 15.67 -18.98 -13.88
C ASP A 294 16.43 -17.73 -14.39
N HIS A 295 17.01 -16.91 -13.49
CA HIS A 295 17.64 -15.62 -13.81
C HIS A 295 19.02 -15.42 -13.15
N THR A 296 19.93 -16.38 -13.37
CA THR A 296 21.28 -16.40 -12.74
C THR A 296 22.22 -15.25 -13.12
N LYS A 297 21.83 -14.41 -14.08
CA LYS A 297 22.56 -13.21 -14.52
C LYS A 297 22.14 -11.93 -13.80
N LEU A 298 21.06 -11.97 -13.04
CA LEU A 298 20.62 -10.84 -12.20
C LEU A 298 21.33 -10.90 -10.83
N PRO A 299 21.49 -9.78 -10.10
CA PRO A 299 22.20 -9.75 -8.81
C PRO A 299 21.37 -10.32 -7.65
N LEU A 300 20.91 -11.57 -7.77
CA LEU A 300 19.95 -12.22 -6.87
C LEU A 300 20.60 -13.12 -5.80
N GLY A 301 21.93 -13.20 -5.76
CA GLY A 301 22.67 -13.95 -4.75
C GLY A 301 22.20 -13.73 -3.30
N PRO A 302 21.94 -12.48 -2.85
CA PRO A 302 21.42 -12.23 -1.50
C PRO A 302 20.05 -12.85 -1.23
N ILE A 303 19.15 -12.87 -2.23
CA ILE A 303 17.82 -13.47 -2.10
C ILE A 303 17.93 -14.99 -2.00
N VAL A 304 18.82 -15.59 -2.80
CA VAL A 304 19.12 -17.02 -2.71
C VAL A 304 19.66 -17.37 -1.33
N ALA A 305 20.60 -16.57 -0.81
CA ALA A 305 21.15 -16.77 0.53
C ALA A 305 20.07 -16.72 1.62
N GLN A 306 19.09 -15.81 1.47
CA GLN A 306 17.99 -15.67 2.40
C GLN A 306 16.95 -16.81 2.32
N ALA A 307 16.69 -17.32 1.11
CA ALA A 307 15.58 -18.25 0.86
C ALA A 307 15.99 -19.74 0.89
N PHE A 308 17.23 -20.06 0.52
CA PHE A 308 17.64 -21.43 0.23
C PHE A 308 17.45 -22.39 1.40
N PHE A 309 17.97 -22.04 2.58
CA PHE A 309 17.94 -22.93 3.74
C PHE A 309 16.51 -23.29 4.15
N ALA A 310 15.59 -22.31 4.20
CA ALA A 310 14.20 -22.56 4.56
C ALA A 310 13.52 -23.55 3.61
N VAL A 311 13.78 -23.43 2.30
CA VAL A 311 13.24 -24.37 1.29
C VAL A 311 13.93 -25.72 1.39
N HIS A 312 15.24 -25.77 1.63
CA HIS A 312 15.96 -27.03 1.79
C HIS A 312 15.46 -27.80 3.03
N ASP A 313 15.31 -27.11 4.15
CA ASP A 313 14.81 -27.69 5.40
C ASP A 313 13.39 -28.25 5.23
N ALA A 314 12.50 -27.46 4.60
CA ALA A 314 11.15 -27.90 4.27
C ALA A 314 11.13 -29.13 3.35
N ALA A 315 12.03 -29.19 2.36
CA ALA A 315 12.15 -30.33 1.44
C ALA A 315 12.63 -31.62 2.13
N MET A 316 13.40 -31.50 3.22
CA MET A 316 13.93 -32.64 3.98
C MET A 316 12.93 -33.18 5.02
N HIS A 317 12.12 -32.31 5.62
CA HIS A 317 11.28 -32.67 6.77
C HIS A 317 9.80 -32.90 6.44
N HIS A 318 9.31 -32.46 5.29
CA HIS A 318 7.88 -32.55 4.96
C HIS A 318 7.60 -33.63 3.91
N ASN A 319 7.28 -34.85 4.39
CA ASN A 319 6.83 -36.00 3.59
C ASN A 319 5.38 -35.88 3.08
N VAL A 320 4.68 -34.78 3.36
CA VAL A 320 3.29 -34.60 2.91
C VAL A 320 3.31 -33.92 1.55
N ASP A 321 2.54 -34.45 0.59
CA ASP A 321 2.32 -33.89 -0.74
C ASP A 321 1.84 -32.43 -0.65
N ARG A 322 2.78 -31.47 -0.62
CA ARG A 322 2.43 -30.07 -0.74
C ARG A 322 2.34 -29.72 -2.23
N PRO A 323 1.19 -29.25 -2.73
CA PRO A 323 0.91 -29.08 -4.17
C PRO A 323 1.77 -28.03 -4.90
N ARG A 324 2.75 -27.41 -4.23
CA ARG A 324 3.58 -26.34 -4.78
C ARG A 324 5.04 -26.74 -5.07
N TRP A 325 5.47 -27.95 -4.69
CA TRP A 325 6.80 -28.48 -5.05
C TRP A 325 6.88 -28.93 -6.51
N ASP A 326 5.72 -29.23 -7.11
CA ASP A 326 5.58 -29.60 -8.52
C ASP A 326 6.06 -28.48 -9.45
N LEU A 327 6.13 -27.24 -8.95
CA LEU A 327 6.62 -26.06 -9.67
C LEU A 327 8.09 -26.15 -10.09
N PHE A 328 8.88 -27.03 -9.46
CA PHE A 328 10.25 -27.29 -9.90
C PHE A 328 10.37 -28.49 -10.86
N GLY A 329 9.26 -29.18 -11.18
CA GLY A 329 9.26 -30.37 -12.02
C GLY A 329 10.00 -31.56 -11.40
N TRP A 330 10.08 -31.63 -10.07
CA TRP A 330 10.84 -32.65 -9.38
C TRP A 330 10.09 -33.98 -9.36
N THR A 331 10.80 -35.08 -9.61
CA THR A 331 10.32 -36.42 -9.31
C THR A 331 10.47 -36.67 -7.80
N ASN A 332 9.52 -37.38 -7.20
CA ASN A 332 9.36 -37.50 -5.74
C ASN A 332 10.54 -38.12 -4.96
N TRP A 333 11.63 -38.55 -5.59
CA TRP A 333 12.57 -39.48 -4.95
C TRP A 333 13.70 -38.82 -4.13
N ASP A 334 14.13 -37.58 -4.42
CA ASP A 334 15.03 -36.79 -3.54
C ASP A 334 15.03 -35.28 -3.87
N LYS A 335 14.03 -34.57 -3.33
CA LYS A 335 13.85 -33.11 -3.50
C LYS A 335 15.05 -32.31 -2.96
N GLY A 336 15.62 -32.75 -1.84
CA GLY A 336 16.74 -32.08 -1.18
C GLY A 336 18.02 -32.14 -2.00
N ALA A 337 18.37 -33.31 -2.57
CA ALA A 337 19.56 -33.44 -3.40
C ALA A 337 19.45 -32.66 -4.71
N GLU A 338 18.27 -32.65 -5.32
CA GLU A 338 18.00 -31.87 -6.53
C GLU A 338 18.14 -30.36 -6.27
N LEU A 339 17.59 -29.86 -5.16
CA LEU A 339 17.74 -28.46 -4.77
C LEU A 339 19.21 -28.07 -4.54
N ARG A 340 19.99 -28.92 -3.85
CA ARG A 340 21.44 -28.74 -3.66
C ARG A 340 22.18 -28.69 -5.00
N ARG A 341 21.81 -29.57 -5.95
CA ARG A 341 22.40 -29.59 -7.30
C ARG A 341 22.13 -28.28 -8.04
N ARG A 342 20.87 -27.82 -8.07
CA ARG A 342 20.49 -26.57 -8.73
C ARG A 342 21.21 -25.35 -8.15
N LEU A 343 21.39 -25.29 -6.83
CA LEU A 343 22.16 -24.21 -6.20
C LEU A 343 23.62 -24.18 -6.69
N VAL A 344 24.29 -25.33 -6.67
CA VAL A 344 25.68 -25.45 -7.12
C VAL A 344 25.79 -25.08 -8.60
N ASP A 345 24.88 -25.59 -9.43
CA ASP A 345 24.84 -25.31 -10.86
C ASP A 345 24.62 -23.80 -11.11
N ALA A 346 23.69 -23.17 -10.39
CA ALA A 346 23.39 -21.74 -10.52
C ALA A 346 24.58 -20.85 -10.13
N PHE A 347 25.27 -21.13 -9.03
CA PHE A 347 26.46 -20.37 -8.62
C PHE A 347 27.70 -20.64 -9.50
N SER A 348 27.80 -21.83 -10.11
CA SER A 348 28.92 -22.17 -10.99
C SER A 348 28.83 -21.47 -12.36
N HIS A 349 27.61 -21.20 -12.84
CA HIS A 349 27.37 -20.64 -14.18
C HIS A 349 26.78 -19.21 -14.15
N GLY A 350 26.29 -18.76 -12.99
CA GLY A 350 25.75 -17.43 -12.77
C GLY A 350 26.82 -16.38 -12.47
N ASP A 351 26.37 -15.13 -12.34
CA ASP A 351 27.25 -13.98 -12.06
C ASP A 351 27.17 -13.56 -10.57
N TRP A 352 26.66 -14.42 -9.71
CA TRP A 352 26.51 -14.15 -8.27
C TRP A 352 27.84 -14.22 -7.53
N GLU A 353 28.01 -13.35 -6.54
CA GLU A 353 29.20 -13.34 -5.71
C GLU A 353 29.33 -14.63 -4.87
N PRO A 354 30.52 -15.26 -4.78
CA PRO A 354 30.69 -16.57 -4.16
C PRO A 354 30.32 -16.67 -2.67
N HIS A 355 30.40 -15.57 -1.90
CA HIS A 355 30.09 -15.61 -0.47
C HIS A 355 28.60 -15.90 -0.21
N TRP A 356 27.70 -15.51 -1.12
CA TRP A 356 26.26 -15.82 -0.99
C TRP A 356 25.98 -17.33 -1.06
N PHE A 357 26.81 -18.11 -1.77
CA PHE A 357 26.70 -19.57 -1.80
C PHE A 357 26.89 -20.17 -0.40
N VAL A 358 27.84 -19.62 0.36
CA VAL A 358 28.16 -20.07 1.72
C VAL A 358 27.03 -19.69 2.67
N LEU A 359 26.55 -18.45 2.58
CA LEU A 359 25.46 -17.94 3.41
C LEU A 359 24.13 -18.67 3.14
N ALA A 360 23.89 -19.09 1.90
CA ALA A 360 22.71 -19.89 1.53
C ALA A 360 22.61 -21.22 2.28
N ALA A 361 23.73 -21.77 2.75
CA ALA A 361 23.71 -23.03 3.48
C ALA A 361 22.94 -22.94 4.80
N GLY A 362 22.92 -21.79 5.47
CA GLY A 362 22.29 -21.58 6.79
C GLY A 362 22.96 -22.34 7.95
N GLU A 363 23.36 -23.59 7.73
CA GLU A 363 23.89 -24.52 8.71
C GLU A 363 25.18 -25.22 8.25
N PRO A 364 26.12 -25.53 9.16
CA PRO A 364 27.42 -26.15 8.82
C PRO A 364 27.28 -27.50 8.08
N TRP A 365 26.32 -28.33 8.49
CA TRP A 365 26.13 -29.66 7.89
C TRP A 365 25.68 -29.55 6.42
N LEU A 366 24.83 -28.58 6.08
CA LEU A 366 24.39 -28.35 4.72
C LEU A 366 25.52 -27.75 3.88
N LEU A 367 26.30 -26.84 4.48
CA LEU A 367 27.49 -26.26 3.85
C LEU A 367 28.47 -27.35 3.41
N ARG A 368 28.76 -28.35 4.27
CA ARG A 368 29.61 -29.50 3.90
C ARG A 368 29.11 -30.22 2.65
N LYS A 369 27.80 -30.50 2.58
CA LYS A 369 27.17 -31.18 1.42
C LYS A 369 27.28 -30.33 0.15
N LEU A 370 27.06 -29.03 0.26
CA LEU A 370 27.16 -28.09 -0.85
C LEU A 370 28.62 -27.94 -1.34
N CYS A 371 29.58 -27.76 -0.42
CA CYS A 371 31.00 -27.67 -0.74
C CYS A 371 31.53 -28.95 -1.39
N LYS A 372 31.14 -30.14 -0.93
CA LYS A 372 31.50 -31.42 -1.58
C LYS A 372 31.08 -31.45 -3.05
N ARG A 373 29.88 -30.95 -3.36
CA ARG A 373 29.38 -30.87 -4.73
C ARG A 373 30.10 -29.78 -5.53
N MET A 374 30.32 -28.62 -4.94
CA MET A 374 31.07 -27.52 -5.57
C MET A 374 32.51 -27.92 -5.91
N LEU A 375 33.21 -28.64 -5.02
CA LEU A 375 34.58 -29.12 -5.25
C LEU A 375 34.70 -30.08 -6.44
N ARG A 376 33.60 -30.73 -6.86
CA ARG A 376 33.56 -31.56 -8.07
C ARG A 376 33.40 -30.74 -9.35
N GLN A 377 33.02 -29.47 -9.24
CA GLN A 377 32.88 -28.57 -10.39
C GLN A 377 34.24 -28.07 -10.87
N TRP A 378 34.30 -27.71 -12.15
CA TRP A 378 35.46 -27.03 -12.71
C TRP A 378 35.73 -25.73 -11.94
N ARG A 379 36.95 -25.56 -11.41
CA ARG A 379 37.37 -24.43 -10.56
C ARG A 379 36.61 -24.30 -9.23
N GLY A 380 35.96 -25.36 -8.76
CA GLY A 380 35.22 -25.36 -7.49
C GLY A 380 36.05 -24.92 -6.28
N GLN A 381 37.31 -25.38 -6.17
CA GLN A 381 38.22 -24.97 -5.09
C GLN A 381 38.49 -23.46 -5.12
N ALA A 382 38.90 -22.92 -6.28
CA ALA A 382 39.16 -21.48 -6.44
C ALA A 382 37.89 -20.63 -6.19
N PHE A 383 36.70 -21.17 -6.51
CA PHE A 383 35.44 -20.52 -6.16
C PHE A 383 35.26 -20.38 -4.65
N LEU A 384 35.46 -21.48 -3.90
CA LEU A 384 35.31 -21.49 -2.44
C LEU A 384 36.38 -20.65 -1.73
N GLU A 385 37.61 -20.61 -2.23
CA GLU A 385 38.67 -19.73 -1.72
C GLU A 385 38.28 -18.24 -1.85
N ARG A 386 37.70 -17.83 -3.00
CA ARG A 386 37.16 -16.47 -3.17
C ARG A 386 35.99 -16.18 -2.24
N ALA A 387 35.12 -17.17 -2.00
CA ALA A 387 34.03 -17.02 -1.04
C ALA A 387 34.55 -16.77 0.38
N LEU A 388 35.57 -17.54 0.81
CA LEU A 388 36.21 -17.38 2.11
C LEU A 388 36.86 -16.00 2.25
N GLU A 389 37.57 -15.52 1.22
CA GLU A 389 38.23 -14.23 1.26
C GLU A 389 37.25 -13.07 1.45
N ARG A 390 36.08 -13.13 0.80
CA ARG A 390 35.02 -12.13 0.98
C ARG A 390 34.41 -12.15 2.39
N LEU A 391 34.24 -13.34 2.98
CA LEU A 391 33.65 -13.50 4.31
C LEU A 391 34.58 -13.02 5.45
N ARG A 392 35.91 -12.96 5.21
CA ARG A 392 36.89 -12.50 6.21
C ARG A 392 36.78 -11.02 6.60
N VAL A 393 36.02 -10.24 5.83
CA VAL A 393 35.84 -8.79 6.06
C VAL A 393 34.85 -8.52 7.21
N GLU A 394 34.01 -9.49 7.56
CA GLU A 394 33.04 -9.42 8.65
C GLU A 394 33.50 -10.28 9.86
N PRO A 395 33.01 -10.06 11.09
CA PRO A 395 33.32 -10.96 12.20
C PRO A 395 33.00 -12.41 11.80
N PRO A 396 33.93 -13.37 12.01
CA PRO A 396 33.78 -14.72 11.48
C PRO A 396 32.56 -15.40 12.08
N ASN A 397 31.60 -15.77 11.23
CA ASN A 397 30.48 -16.61 11.61
C ASN A 397 30.85 -18.10 11.54
N VAL A 398 30.00 -18.96 12.11
CA VAL A 398 30.23 -20.42 12.16
C VAL A 398 30.48 -21.01 10.76
N LEU A 399 29.76 -20.53 9.74
CA LEU A 399 29.92 -20.98 8.35
C LEU A 399 31.28 -20.61 7.75
N THR A 400 31.87 -19.49 8.18
CA THR A 400 33.19 -19.03 7.73
C THR A 400 34.30 -19.91 8.29
N VAL A 401 34.19 -20.28 9.58
CA VAL A 401 35.11 -21.23 10.23
C VAL A 401 35.01 -22.59 9.56
N GLU A 402 33.78 -23.09 9.38
CA GLU A 402 33.51 -24.37 8.74
C GLU A 402 34.07 -24.41 7.30
N LEU A 403 33.88 -23.36 6.51
CA LEU A 403 34.44 -23.27 5.15
C LEU A 403 35.97 -23.33 5.16
N ALA A 404 36.62 -22.63 6.10
CA ALA A 404 38.07 -22.66 6.24
C ALA A 404 38.57 -24.08 6.56
N ASP A 405 37.86 -24.81 7.43
CA ASP A 405 38.21 -26.18 7.77
C ASP A 405 38.00 -27.15 6.60
N ILE A 406 36.91 -27.01 5.85
CA ILE A 406 36.66 -27.78 4.61
C ILE A 406 37.80 -27.57 3.60
N LEU A 407 38.26 -26.33 3.42
CA LEU A 407 39.35 -26.02 2.48
C LEU A 407 40.72 -26.54 2.94
N ARG A 408 40.96 -26.62 4.26
CA ARG A 408 42.19 -27.23 4.81
C ARG A 408 42.23 -28.74 4.65
N ALA A 409 41.07 -29.40 4.73
CA ALA A 409 40.97 -30.87 4.65
C ALA A 409 39.83 -31.33 3.71
N PRO A 410 39.94 -31.15 2.38
CA PRO A 410 38.85 -31.47 1.43
C PRO A 410 38.45 -32.96 1.43
N GLY A 411 39.38 -33.85 1.80
CA GLY A 411 39.15 -35.30 1.88
C GLY A 411 38.39 -35.78 3.12
N TYR A 412 38.15 -34.91 4.12
CA TYR A 412 37.48 -35.27 5.38
C TYR A 412 35.94 -35.19 5.31
N ILE A 413 35.36 -34.85 4.15
CA ILE A 413 33.90 -34.76 4.02
C ILE A 413 33.29 -36.17 3.94
N VAL A 414 33.04 -36.74 5.12
CA VAL A 414 32.44 -38.06 5.35
C VAL A 414 31.25 -38.31 4.42
N ASP A 415 31.16 -39.53 3.87
CA ASP A 415 30.05 -39.98 3.04
C ASP A 415 28.75 -40.04 3.85
N TRP A 416 27.97 -38.96 3.80
CA TRP A 416 26.61 -38.86 4.31
C TRP A 416 25.67 -38.51 3.16
N ASP A 417 25.53 -39.43 2.20
CA ASP A 417 24.35 -39.57 1.36
C ASP A 417 23.92 -41.04 1.40
#